data_AF-A0A329RWW7-F1
#
_entry.id   AF-A0A329RWW7-F1
#
_cell.length_a   1.000
_cell.length_b   1.000
_cell.length_c   1.000
_cell.angle_alpha   90.00
_cell.angle_beta   90.00
_cell.angle_gamma   90.00
#
_symmetry.space_group_name_H-M   'P 1'
#
loop_
_entity.id
_entity.type
_entity.pdbx_description
1 polymer ?
#
loop_
_entity_poly.entity_id
_entity_poly.type
_entity_poly.pdbx_seq_one_letter_code
_entity_poly.pdbx_strand_id
1 'polypeptide(L)'
;MQNLQEMIDSQPTEIHDQVYEWEPDDFKLYESFMIEVIAAYVRADAALHECGLGEAAPPNTSFYKPARKRDALRNTDFFESTSSFVLPCKYPKTANSMFDSMRQVYRQNCRRRLFKTMEDLPNTIAVKFGTVFHWEEGIVLPLAIILVMHRFVQPGRTVLVWRGLIEGEGDFAGTYLDSTGWCVLRTAASGALDSTDVRTCIHLVPILQKYIEGSEDTTDIAVFTDSVVRSAQQDKLELAIFDDTCSIG
;
A
#
# COMPACT_ATOMS: atom_id res chain seq x y z
N MET A 1 33.26 -13.50 20.08
CA MET A 1 32.44 -13.13 18.91
C MET A 1 31.02 -13.51 19.24
N GLN A 2 30.26 -12.56 19.78
CA GLN A 2 28.85 -12.76 20.12
C GLN A 2 28.02 -12.89 18.84
N ASN A 3 27.04 -13.78 18.87
CA ASN A 3 26.24 -14.17 17.72
C ASN A 3 25.31 -13.00 17.35
N LEU A 4 25.23 -12.62 16.07
CA LEU A 4 24.41 -11.49 15.60
C LEU A 4 22.92 -11.66 15.96
N GLN A 5 22.48 -12.91 16.12
CA GLN A 5 21.14 -13.27 16.60
C GLN A 5 20.90 -12.90 18.08
N GLU A 6 21.92 -13.00 18.94
CA GLU A 6 21.80 -12.64 20.37
C GLU A 6 21.74 -11.13 20.58
N MET A 7 22.27 -10.32 19.64
CA MET A 7 22.11 -8.86 19.66
C MET A 7 20.71 -8.41 19.24
N ILE A 8 20.04 -9.16 18.36
CA ILE A 8 18.64 -8.92 17.97
C ILE A 8 17.71 -9.28 19.13
N ASP A 9 18.00 -10.37 19.85
CA ASP A 9 17.17 -10.84 20.97
C ASP A 9 17.40 -10.08 22.29
N SER A 10 18.47 -9.29 22.41
CA SER A 10 18.87 -8.63 23.68
C SER A 10 18.47 -7.16 23.81
N GLN A 11 17.90 -6.54 22.77
CA GLN A 11 17.23 -5.27 22.97
C GLN A 11 15.80 -5.51 23.47
N PRO A 12 15.44 -5.01 24.67
CA PRO A 12 14.06 -5.04 25.11
C PRO A 12 13.29 -4.09 24.20
N THR A 13 12.77 -4.64 23.11
CA THR A 13 11.74 -3.97 22.34
C THR A 13 10.51 -4.08 23.22
N GLU A 14 10.22 -3.06 24.02
CA GLU A 14 8.84 -2.85 24.49
C GLU A 14 8.02 -2.56 23.23
N ILE A 15 7.73 -3.64 22.48
CA ILE A 15 6.63 -3.70 21.55
C ILE A 15 5.44 -3.53 22.47
N HIS A 16 4.93 -2.30 22.57
CA HIS A 16 3.57 -2.15 23.03
C HIS A 16 2.73 -2.98 22.06
N ASP A 17 2.31 -4.17 22.51
CA ASP A 17 1.27 -4.97 21.88
C ASP A 17 -0.04 -4.18 22.01
N GLN A 18 -0.11 -2.99 21.41
CA GLN A 18 -1.35 -2.26 21.25
C GLN A 18 -2.19 -3.08 20.28
N VAL A 19 -3.25 -3.64 20.84
CA VAL A 19 -4.29 -4.29 20.06
C VAL A 19 -5.08 -3.16 19.40
N TYR A 20 -4.93 -3.00 18.08
CA TYR A 20 -5.72 -2.04 17.31
C TYR A 20 -7.14 -2.58 17.15
N GLU A 21 -8.03 -2.22 18.08
CA GLU A 21 -9.46 -2.47 17.98
C GLU A 21 -10.13 -1.41 17.10
N TRP A 22 -11.31 -1.74 16.57
CA TRP A 22 -12.10 -0.75 15.83
C TRP A 22 -12.91 0.09 16.79
N GLU A 23 -12.77 1.38 16.61
CA GLU A 23 -13.54 2.40 17.27
C GLU A 23 -14.77 2.76 16.42
N PRO A 24 -15.82 3.34 17.02
CA PRO A 24 -17.00 3.80 16.28
C PRO A 24 -16.69 4.70 15.08
N ASP A 25 -15.61 5.48 15.15
CA ASP A 25 -15.20 6.37 14.06
C ASP A 25 -14.49 5.63 12.90
N ASP A 26 -13.88 4.47 13.16
CA ASP A 26 -13.29 3.64 12.11
C ASP A 26 -14.36 3.09 11.16
N PHE A 27 -15.55 2.77 11.68
CA PHE A 27 -16.67 2.34 10.83
C PHE A 27 -17.13 3.44 9.87
N LYS A 28 -17.09 4.71 10.30
CA LYS A 28 -17.42 5.84 9.42
C LYS A 28 -16.35 6.02 8.34
N LEU A 29 -15.08 5.86 8.70
CA LEU A 29 -13.97 5.88 7.74
C LEU A 29 -14.11 4.76 6.71
N TYR A 30 -14.47 3.55 7.15
CA TYR A 30 -14.75 2.42 6.26
C TYR A 30 -15.86 2.73 5.26
N GLU A 31 -17.01 3.23 5.73
CA GLU A 31 -18.13 3.58 4.85
C GLU A 31 -17.75 4.66 3.83
N SER A 32 -16.99 5.67 4.26
CA SER A 32 -16.45 6.70 3.35
C SER A 32 -15.51 6.10 2.31
N PHE A 33 -14.56 5.27 2.75
CA PHE A 33 -13.60 4.63 1.86
C PHE A 33 -14.25 3.70 0.85
N MET A 34 -15.33 3.00 1.20
CA MET A 34 -16.09 2.19 0.24
C MET A 34 -16.64 3.03 -0.92
N ILE A 35 -17.20 4.21 -0.63
CA ILE A 35 -17.70 5.14 -1.66
C ILE A 35 -16.52 5.71 -2.48
N GLU A 36 -15.45 6.11 -1.79
CA GLU A 36 -14.28 6.70 -2.42
C GLU A 36 -13.52 5.72 -3.31
N VAL A 37 -13.48 4.43 -2.97
CA VAL A 37 -12.88 3.37 -3.80
C VAL A 37 -13.60 3.28 -5.15
N ILE A 38 -14.93 3.40 -5.17
CA ILE A 38 -15.70 3.42 -6.41
C ILE A 38 -15.36 4.66 -7.24
N ALA A 39 -15.29 5.84 -6.61
CA ALA A 39 -14.91 7.07 -7.29
C ALA A 39 -13.47 7.03 -7.83
N ALA A 40 -12.54 6.44 -7.06
CA ALA A 40 -11.15 6.24 -7.46
C ALA A 40 -11.05 5.26 -8.63
N TYR A 41 -11.84 4.18 -8.64
CA TYR A 41 -11.89 3.23 -9.74
C TYR A 41 -12.28 3.87 -11.08
N VAL A 42 -13.26 4.79 -11.09
CA VAL A 42 -13.65 5.55 -12.30
C VAL A 42 -12.48 6.33 -12.88
N ARG A 43 -11.51 6.75 -12.05
CA ARG A 43 -10.31 7.49 -12.47
C ARG A 43 -9.09 6.61 -12.73
N ALA A 44 -9.17 5.28 -12.62
CA ALA A 44 -8.01 4.40 -12.70
C ALA A 44 -7.18 4.63 -13.97
N ASP A 45 -7.81 4.69 -15.13
CA ASP A 45 -7.12 4.89 -16.42
C ASP A 45 -6.46 6.26 -16.52
N ALA A 46 -7.14 7.31 -16.05
CA ALA A 46 -6.59 8.65 -15.99
C ALA A 46 -5.37 8.72 -15.06
N ALA A 47 -5.48 8.12 -13.86
CA ALA A 47 -4.39 8.08 -12.89
C ALA A 47 -3.16 7.35 -13.43
N LEU A 48 -3.33 6.20 -14.09
CA LEU A 48 -2.22 5.50 -14.74
C LEU A 48 -1.62 6.32 -15.89
N HIS A 49 -2.43 7.00 -16.69
CA HIS A 49 -1.91 7.85 -17.78
C HIS A 49 -1.11 9.05 -17.24
N GLU A 50 -1.63 9.76 -16.24
CA GLU A 50 -0.99 10.93 -15.62
C GLU A 50 0.32 10.61 -14.93
N CYS A 51 0.47 9.39 -14.39
CA CYS A 51 1.71 8.92 -13.77
C CYS A 51 2.68 8.26 -14.77
N GLY A 52 2.37 8.27 -16.07
CA GLY A 52 3.22 7.73 -17.13
C GLY A 52 3.12 6.21 -17.33
N LEU A 53 2.16 5.55 -16.69
CA LEU A 53 1.89 4.11 -16.79
C LEU A 53 0.72 3.75 -17.73
N GLY A 54 0.18 4.68 -18.52
CA GLY A 54 -0.98 4.44 -19.40
C GLY A 54 -0.70 3.50 -20.58
N GLU A 55 0.44 3.68 -21.25
CA GLU A 55 0.72 3.03 -22.54
C GLU A 55 1.73 1.87 -22.41
N ALA A 56 3.01 2.14 -22.67
CA ALA A 56 4.13 1.22 -22.51
C ALA A 56 5.02 1.72 -21.39
N ALA A 57 4.76 1.26 -20.16
CA ALA A 57 5.71 1.44 -19.07
C ALA A 57 6.91 0.51 -19.33
N PRO A 58 8.16 0.98 -19.20
CA PRO A 58 9.31 0.10 -19.28
C PRO A 58 9.17 -1.02 -18.23
N PRO A 59 9.43 -2.29 -18.59
CA PRO A 59 9.46 -3.37 -17.62
C PRO A 59 10.44 -3.03 -16.49
N ASN A 60 10.07 -3.33 -15.25
CA ASN A 60 10.88 -3.12 -14.04
C ASN A 60 11.15 -1.65 -13.69
N THR A 61 10.22 -0.76 -13.99
CA THR A 61 10.28 0.61 -13.47
C THR A 61 9.73 0.59 -12.04
N SER A 62 10.60 0.69 -11.03
CA SER A 62 10.18 0.95 -9.64
C SER A 62 10.74 2.30 -9.22
N PHE A 63 9.87 3.26 -8.92
CA PHE A 63 10.31 4.49 -8.29
C PHE A 63 10.40 4.25 -6.78
N TYR A 64 11.61 3.92 -6.33
CA TYR A 64 11.93 3.68 -4.92
C TYR A 64 11.65 4.91 -4.05
N LYS A 65 11.81 6.10 -4.63
CA LYS A 65 11.52 7.37 -3.96
C LYS A 65 10.23 7.99 -4.52
N PRO A 66 9.22 8.26 -3.68
CA PRO A 66 8.01 8.93 -4.15
C PRO A 66 8.33 10.35 -4.63
N ALA A 67 7.72 10.74 -5.75
CA ALA A 67 7.86 12.08 -6.32
C ALA A 67 6.82 13.01 -5.69
N ARG A 68 7.27 14.12 -5.09
CA ARG A 68 6.36 15.18 -4.64
C ARG A 68 5.79 15.89 -5.87
N LYS A 69 4.47 15.90 -5.98
CA LYS A 69 3.69 16.57 -7.02
C LYS A 69 2.71 17.55 -6.37
N ARG A 70 2.17 18.46 -7.18
CA ARG A 70 1.14 19.42 -6.76
C ARG A 70 -0.11 19.23 -7.58
N ASP A 71 -1.24 19.01 -6.91
CA ASP A 71 -2.54 19.11 -7.54
C ASP A 71 -2.87 20.59 -7.73
N ALA A 72 -2.80 21.08 -8.97
CA ALA A 72 -3.04 22.48 -9.29
C ALA A 72 -4.50 22.91 -9.03
N LEU A 73 -5.45 21.97 -9.10
CA LEU A 73 -6.87 22.26 -8.90
C LEU A 73 -7.20 22.39 -7.40
N ARG A 74 -6.64 21.50 -6.59
CA ARG A 74 -6.86 21.48 -5.13
C ARG A 74 -5.86 22.32 -4.35
N ASN A 75 -4.80 22.79 -5.01
CA ASN A 75 -3.67 23.49 -4.40
C ASN A 75 -3.06 22.71 -3.23
N THR A 76 -3.00 21.38 -3.35
CA THR A 76 -2.47 20.47 -2.35
C THR A 76 -1.31 19.67 -2.91
N ASP A 77 -0.25 19.55 -2.13
CA ASP A 77 0.87 18.67 -2.48
C ASP A 77 0.50 17.22 -2.17
N PHE A 78 0.98 16.30 -3.01
CA PHE A 78 0.86 14.86 -2.80
C PHE A 78 2.15 14.18 -3.24
N PHE A 79 2.34 12.96 -2.76
CA PHE A 79 3.47 12.12 -3.12
C PHE A 79 2.98 10.99 -4.01
N GLU A 80 3.64 10.81 -5.15
CA GLU A 80 3.32 9.74 -6.09
C GLU A 80 4.39 8.66 -6.06
N SER A 81 3.98 7.42 -5.85
CA SER A 81 4.83 6.23 -6.03
C SER A 81 4.25 5.36 -7.14
N THR A 82 5.11 4.93 -8.06
CA THR A 82 4.72 4.09 -9.20
C THR A 82 5.64 2.88 -9.34
N SER A 83 5.06 1.76 -9.75
CA SER A 83 5.81 0.55 -10.10
C SER A 83 5.19 -0.18 -11.29
N SER A 84 6.04 -0.76 -12.14
CA SER A 84 5.63 -1.57 -13.28
C SER A 84 6.55 -2.77 -13.42
N PHE A 85 5.99 -3.97 -13.50
CA PHE A 85 6.74 -5.22 -13.67
C PHE A 85 5.90 -6.25 -14.43
N VAL A 86 6.57 -7.26 -14.98
CA VAL A 86 5.92 -8.35 -15.71
C VAL A 86 6.16 -9.65 -14.94
N LEU A 87 5.09 -10.33 -14.55
CA LEU A 87 5.13 -11.64 -13.95
C LEU A 87 5.10 -12.71 -15.05
N PRO A 88 5.94 -13.76 -14.98
CA PRO A 88 5.95 -14.86 -15.95
C PRO A 88 4.80 -15.86 -15.70
N CYS A 89 3.60 -15.35 -15.41
CA CYS A 89 2.43 -16.12 -15.03
C CYS A 89 1.20 -15.60 -15.77
N LYS A 90 0.27 -16.51 -16.10
CA LYS A 90 -0.88 -16.21 -16.95
C LYS A 90 -2.01 -15.45 -16.23
N TYR A 91 -2.45 -14.34 -16.82
CA TYR A 91 -3.72 -13.69 -16.48
C TYR A 91 -4.93 -14.56 -16.93
N PRO A 92 -6.02 -14.72 -16.15
CA PRO A 92 -6.34 -14.05 -14.88
C PRO A 92 -5.89 -14.79 -13.62
N LYS A 93 -5.26 -15.97 -13.75
CA LYS A 93 -4.85 -16.78 -12.58
C LYS A 93 -3.97 -15.97 -11.63
N THR A 94 -3.00 -15.24 -12.17
CA THR A 94 -2.12 -14.35 -11.40
C THR A 94 -2.87 -13.27 -10.62
N ALA A 95 -3.90 -12.66 -11.22
CA ALA A 95 -4.68 -11.62 -10.55
C ALA A 95 -5.54 -12.16 -9.41
N ASN A 96 -6.09 -13.37 -9.58
CA ASN A 96 -6.83 -14.05 -8.53
C ASN A 96 -5.90 -14.43 -7.38
N SER A 97 -4.78 -15.09 -7.70
CA SER A 97 -3.77 -15.46 -6.72
C SER A 97 -3.30 -14.25 -5.93
N MET A 98 -2.86 -13.17 -6.60
CA MET A 98 -2.38 -11.95 -5.92
C MET A 98 -3.40 -11.38 -4.93
N PHE A 99 -4.69 -11.32 -5.31
CA PHE A 99 -5.72 -10.81 -4.41
C PHE A 99 -5.95 -11.74 -3.20
N ASP A 100 -5.98 -13.04 -3.43
CA ASP A 100 -6.13 -14.03 -2.36
C ASP A 100 -4.92 -14.04 -1.41
N SER A 101 -3.71 -13.86 -1.95
CA SER A 101 -2.46 -13.65 -1.21
C SER A 101 -2.55 -12.45 -0.28
N MET A 102 -2.93 -11.28 -0.81
CA MET A 102 -3.08 -10.06 -0.02
C MET A 102 -4.09 -10.29 1.11
N ARG A 103 -5.24 -10.89 0.80
CA ARG A 103 -6.25 -11.25 1.79
C ARG A 103 -5.70 -12.20 2.86
N GLN A 104 -4.86 -13.16 2.50
CA GLN A 104 -4.24 -14.10 3.42
C GLN A 104 -3.21 -13.42 4.33
N VAL A 105 -2.33 -12.58 3.78
CA VAL A 105 -1.35 -11.80 4.56
C VAL A 105 -2.05 -10.96 5.62
N TYR A 106 -3.15 -10.29 5.25
CA TYR A 106 -3.95 -9.52 6.20
C TYR A 106 -4.77 -10.36 7.18
N ARG A 107 -4.96 -11.66 6.94
CA ARG A 107 -5.64 -12.56 7.89
C ARG A 107 -4.69 -13.21 8.89
N GLN A 108 -3.48 -13.54 8.43
CA GLN A 108 -2.53 -14.37 9.18
C GLN A 108 -1.56 -13.55 10.03
N ASN A 109 -1.39 -12.26 9.73
CA ASN A 109 -0.50 -11.42 10.50
C ASN A 109 -1.16 -11.05 11.85
N CYS A 110 -0.58 -11.51 12.96
CA CYS A 110 -1.10 -11.27 14.31
C CYS A 110 -1.18 -9.78 14.68
N ARG A 111 -0.36 -8.93 14.03
CA ARG A 111 -0.41 -7.47 14.13
C ARG A 111 -1.42 -6.82 13.18
N ARG A 112 -1.86 -7.58 12.15
CA ARG A 112 -2.89 -7.16 11.18
C ARG A 112 -4.15 -7.98 11.37
N ARG A 113 -4.98 -7.59 12.34
CA ARG A 113 -6.28 -8.24 12.54
C ARG A 113 -7.28 -7.71 11.53
N LEU A 114 -7.62 -8.54 10.53
CA LEU A 114 -8.83 -8.38 9.73
C LEU A 114 -10.02 -8.28 10.69
N PHE A 115 -10.63 -7.11 10.79
CA PHE A 115 -11.72 -6.90 11.73
C PHE A 115 -12.97 -6.53 10.95
N LYS A 116 -13.89 -7.49 10.99
CA LYS A 116 -15.24 -7.47 10.46
C LYS A 116 -15.36 -7.26 8.96
N THR A 117 -15.57 -8.37 8.25
CA THR A 117 -16.23 -8.35 6.94
C THR A 117 -17.64 -7.78 7.12
N MET A 118 -17.88 -6.56 6.63
CA MET A 118 -19.24 -6.19 6.23
C MET A 118 -19.59 -7.08 5.04
N GLU A 119 -20.18 -8.24 5.34
CA GLU A 119 -20.35 -9.40 4.45
C GLU A 119 -19.01 -9.98 3.96
N ASP A 120 -18.91 -11.31 3.80
CA ASP A 120 -17.75 -11.94 3.15
C ASP A 120 -17.71 -11.59 1.65
N LEU A 121 -17.57 -10.30 1.34
CA LEU A 121 -17.53 -9.78 0.00
C LEU A 121 -16.30 -10.35 -0.70
N PRO A 122 -16.47 -11.16 -1.76
CA PRO A 122 -15.37 -11.90 -2.38
C PRO A 122 -14.33 -11.00 -3.05
N ASN A 123 -14.64 -9.71 -3.21
CA ASN A 123 -13.81 -8.73 -3.88
C ASN A 123 -13.36 -7.58 -2.96
N THR A 124 -13.62 -7.64 -1.64
CA THR A 124 -13.28 -6.55 -0.72
C THR A 124 -12.36 -7.04 0.39
N ILE A 125 -11.36 -6.21 0.72
CA ILE A 125 -10.50 -6.34 1.89
C ILE A 125 -10.66 -5.06 2.70
N ALA A 126 -10.99 -5.17 3.98
CA ALA A 126 -11.12 -4.04 4.90
C ALA A 126 -10.37 -4.37 6.18
N VAL A 127 -9.35 -3.59 6.51
CA VAL A 127 -8.38 -3.91 7.57
C VAL A 127 -8.02 -2.67 8.36
N LYS A 128 -7.81 -2.84 9.66
CA LYS A 128 -7.13 -1.88 10.54
C LYS A 128 -5.99 -2.62 11.21
N PHE A 129 -4.78 -2.07 11.18
CA PHE A 129 -3.62 -2.73 11.76
C PHE A 129 -2.51 -1.77 12.13
N GLY A 130 -1.75 -2.14 13.16
CA GLY A 130 -0.45 -1.55 13.44
C GLY A 130 0.63 -2.28 12.66
N THR A 131 1.60 -1.54 12.12
CA THR A 131 2.81 -2.12 11.57
C THR A 131 4.04 -1.42 12.12
N VAL A 132 5.11 -2.19 12.23
CA VAL A 132 6.38 -1.78 12.80
C VAL A 132 7.37 -1.90 11.65
N PHE A 133 7.66 -0.79 10.98
CA PHE A 133 8.58 -0.78 9.86
C PHE A 133 10.03 -0.68 10.37
N HIS A 134 10.93 -1.48 9.81
CA HIS A 134 12.35 -1.42 10.13
C HIS A 134 13.08 -0.68 9.01
N TRP A 135 13.65 0.47 9.33
CA TRP A 135 14.50 1.28 8.47
C TRP A 135 15.93 0.68 8.40
N GLU A 136 16.67 0.95 7.33
CA GLU A 136 18.11 0.64 7.21
C GLU A 136 18.91 1.44 8.25
N GLU A 137 19.32 0.80 9.35
CA GLU A 137 19.97 1.33 10.58
C GLU A 137 19.20 1.01 11.87
N GLY A 138 18.13 0.19 11.81
CA GLY A 138 17.45 -0.32 13.01
C GLY A 138 16.45 0.65 13.62
N ILE A 139 16.14 1.76 12.94
CA ILE A 139 15.04 2.65 13.35
C ILE A 139 13.72 1.94 13.06
N VAL A 140 12.91 1.82 14.10
CA VAL A 140 11.58 1.23 14.04
C VAL A 140 10.57 2.36 13.89
N LEU A 141 9.80 2.36 12.80
CA LEU A 141 8.69 3.29 12.58
C LEU A 141 7.36 2.57 12.83
N PRO A 142 6.72 2.82 13.99
CA PRO A 142 5.37 2.35 14.23
C PRO A 142 4.36 3.18 13.41
N LEU A 143 3.41 2.49 12.78
CA LEU A 143 2.37 3.05 11.92
C LEU A 143 1.02 2.40 12.26
N ALA A 144 -0.03 3.19 12.36
CA ALA A 144 -1.40 2.70 12.35
C ALA A 144 -2.02 2.89 10.95
N ILE A 145 -2.61 1.84 10.40
CA ILE A 145 -3.18 1.84 9.05
C ILE A 145 -4.61 1.34 9.10
N ILE A 146 -5.53 2.11 8.51
CA ILE A 146 -6.87 1.65 8.15
C ILE A 146 -7.02 1.71 6.62
N LEU A 147 -7.47 0.61 6.01
CA LEU A 147 -7.47 0.44 4.56
C LEU A 147 -8.71 -0.33 4.10
N VAL A 148 -9.31 0.16 3.01
CA VAL A 148 -10.30 -0.57 2.21
C VAL A 148 -9.75 -0.76 0.81
N MET A 149 -9.69 -2.00 0.35
CA MET A 149 -9.31 -2.39 -1.01
C MET A 149 -10.46 -3.14 -1.66
N HIS A 150 -10.75 -2.83 -2.92
CA HIS A 150 -11.73 -3.54 -3.73
C HIS A 150 -11.14 -3.99 -5.07
N ARG A 151 -11.53 -5.20 -5.50
CA ARG A 151 -11.16 -5.81 -6.78
C ARG A 151 -12.27 -5.66 -7.79
N PHE A 152 -11.99 -4.93 -8.87
CA PHE A 152 -12.86 -4.80 -10.03
C PHE A 152 -12.35 -5.70 -11.16
N VAL A 153 -13.17 -6.63 -11.62
CA VAL A 153 -12.83 -7.53 -12.74
C VAL A 153 -13.49 -7.03 -14.02
N GLN A 154 -12.70 -6.76 -15.04
CA GLN A 154 -13.15 -6.33 -16.37
C GLN A 154 -12.71 -7.35 -17.44
N PRO A 155 -13.29 -7.28 -18.65
CA PRO A 155 -12.77 -8.04 -19.78
C PRO A 155 -11.28 -7.72 -20.01
N GLY A 156 -10.41 -8.74 -19.89
CA GLY A 156 -8.98 -8.64 -20.17
C GLY A 156 -8.12 -7.93 -19.10
N ARG A 157 -8.70 -7.44 -18.01
CA ARG A 157 -7.93 -6.84 -16.90
C ARG A 157 -8.64 -6.91 -15.54
N THR A 158 -7.85 -6.87 -14.48
CA THR A 158 -8.30 -6.68 -13.10
C THR A 158 -7.72 -5.38 -12.57
N VAL A 159 -8.55 -4.60 -11.87
CA VAL A 159 -8.13 -3.36 -11.19
C VAL A 159 -8.36 -3.52 -9.70
N LEU A 160 -7.28 -3.49 -8.92
CA LEU A 160 -7.34 -3.36 -7.47
C LEU A 160 -7.27 -1.87 -7.14
N VAL A 161 -8.21 -1.38 -6.35
CA VAL A 161 -8.25 0.01 -5.90
C VAL A 161 -8.33 0.03 -4.40
N TRP A 162 -7.57 0.90 -3.76
CA TRP A 162 -7.67 1.08 -2.32
C TRP A 162 -7.72 2.54 -1.90
N ARG A 163 -8.36 2.74 -0.75
CA ARG A 163 -8.35 3.96 0.05
C ARG A 163 -7.92 3.60 1.45
N GLY A 164 -7.11 4.45 2.07
CA GLY A 164 -6.68 4.22 3.44
C GLY A 164 -6.13 5.46 4.10
N LEU A 165 -6.10 5.43 5.42
CA LEU A 165 -5.45 6.43 6.25
C LEU A 165 -4.29 5.77 6.97
N ILE A 166 -3.16 6.45 6.97
CA ILE A 166 -1.92 6.02 7.60
C ILE A 166 -1.55 7.09 8.63
N GLU A 167 -1.49 6.70 9.89
CA GLU A 167 -1.08 7.53 11.01
C GLU A 167 0.33 7.14 11.45
N GLY A 168 1.19 8.14 11.61
CA GLY A 168 2.49 7.96 12.22
C GLY A 168 2.35 7.82 13.73
N GLU A 169 3.17 6.97 14.33
CA GLU A 169 3.30 6.86 15.79
C GLU A 169 4.72 7.27 16.23
N GLY A 170 4.95 7.33 17.54
CA GLY A 170 6.22 7.77 18.10
C GLY A 170 6.56 9.20 17.67
N ASP A 171 7.71 9.39 17.03
CA ASP A 171 8.19 10.70 16.56
C ASP A 171 7.31 11.31 15.46
N PHE A 172 6.47 10.51 14.80
CA PHE A 172 5.55 10.97 13.76
C PHE A 172 4.09 11.05 14.24
N ALA A 173 3.85 10.94 15.55
CA ALA A 173 2.52 11.05 16.15
C ALA A 173 1.78 12.32 15.69
N GLY A 174 0.53 12.15 15.24
CA GLY A 174 -0.28 13.25 14.70
C GLY A 174 0.00 13.61 13.23
N THR A 175 0.88 12.86 12.57
CA THR A 175 1.08 12.94 11.12
C THR A 175 0.21 11.90 10.42
N TYR A 176 -0.54 12.34 9.40
CA TYR A 176 -1.44 11.48 8.66
C TYR A 176 -1.18 11.56 7.16
N LEU A 177 -1.27 10.41 6.49
CA LEU A 177 -1.28 10.31 5.04
C LEU A 177 -2.58 9.66 4.58
N ASP A 178 -3.31 10.38 3.74
CA ASP A 178 -4.43 9.84 2.99
C ASP A 178 -3.90 9.12 1.74
N SER A 179 -4.15 7.82 1.64
CA SER A 179 -3.66 6.94 0.59
C SER A 179 -4.75 6.60 -0.40
N THR A 180 -4.54 6.91 -1.67
CA THR A 180 -5.27 6.29 -2.80
C THR A 180 -4.29 5.45 -3.59
N GLY A 181 -4.68 4.25 -4.00
CA GLY A 181 -3.88 3.54 -4.99
C GLY A 181 -4.66 2.66 -5.94
N TRP A 182 -3.99 2.38 -7.04
CA TRP A 182 -4.48 1.61 -8.17
C TRP A 182 -3.43 0.58 -8.55
N CYS A 183 -3.83 -0.68 -8.69
CA CYS A 183 -3.02 -1.73 -9.27
C CYS A 183 -3.79 -2.40 -10.41
N VAL A 184 -3.27 -2.32 -11.62
CA VAL A 184 -3.86 -2.90 -12.83
C VAL A 184 -3.06 -4.14 -13.21
N LEU A 185 -3.76 -5.25 -13.39
CA LEU A 185 -3.23 -6.51 -13.87
C LEU A 185 -3.89 -6.88 -15.18
N ARG A 186 -3.10 -7.19 -16.21
CA ARG A 186 -3.59 -7.58 -17.53
C ARG A 186 -2.59 -8.47 -18.25
N THR A 187 -3.00 -9.12 -19.33
CA THR A 187 -2.08 -9.85 -20.21
C THR A 187 -1.01 -8.89 -20.75
N ALA A 188 0.26 -9.30 -20.72
CA ALA A 188 1.34 -8.48 -21.27
C ALA A 188 1.22 -8.33 -22.80
N ALA A 189 1.55 -7.15 -23.32
CA ALA A 189 1.39 -6.82 -24.74
C ALA A 189 2.47 -7.42 -25.65
N SER A 190 3.63 -7.81 -25.11
CA SER A 190 4.72 -8.44 -25.86
C SER A 190 4.53 -9.96 -25.88
N GLY A 191 4.76 -10.61 -27.03
CA GLY A 191 4.52 -12.04 -27.34
C GLY A 191 5.14 -13.13 -26.45
N ALA A 192 5.50 -12.83 -25.20
CA ALA A 192 5.58 -13.78 -24.11
C ALA A 192 4.18 -14.30 -23.80
N LEU A 193 3.79 -15.37 -24.51
CA LEU A 193 2.63 -16.19 -24.16
C LEU A 193 2.68 -16.47 -22.65
N ASP A 194 1.57 -16.22 -21.95
CA ASP A 194 1.40 -16.53 -20.53
C ASP A 194 2.15 -15.63 -19.50
N SER A 195 2.27 -14.34 -19.79
CA SER A 195 2.75 -13.33 -18.80
C SER A 195 1.69 -12.28 -18.42
N THR A 196 1.84 -11.71 -17.22
CA THR A 196 0.94 -10.69 -16.66
C THR A 196 1.70 -9.38 -16.43
N ASP A 197 1.25 -8.31 -17.06
CA ASP A 197 1.67 -6.92 -16.82
C ASP A 197 0.98 -6.40 -15.55
N VAL A 198 1.78 -5.93 -14.59
CA VAL A 198 1.32 -5.36 -13.32
C VAL A 198 1.81 -3.93 -13.20
N ARG A 199 0.86 -3.00 -13.07
CA ARG A 199 1.13 -1.57 -12.96
C ARG A 199 0.48 -1.01 -11.72
N THR A 200 1.23 -0.28 -10.92
CA THR A 200 0.77 0.29 -9.66
C THR A 200 1.06 1.77 -9.62
N CYS A 201 0.07 2.56 -9.18
CA CYS A 201 0.19 3.96 -8.87
C CYS A 201 -0.40 4.21 -7.48
N ILE A 202 0.30 4.97 -6.64
CA ILE A 202 -0.12 5.31 -5.28
C ILE A 202 0.04 6.82 -5.12
N HIS A 203 -1.02 7.48 -4.67
CA HIS A 203 -1.03 8.87 -4.25
C HIS A 203 -1.17 8.93 -2.74
N LEU A 204 -0.24 9.63 -2.09
CA LEU A 204 -0.23 9.88 -0.65
C LEU A 204 -0.38 11.38 -0.43
N VAL A 205 -1.49 11.79 0.17
CA VAL A 205 -1.80 13.20 0.46
C VAL A 205 -1.61 13.45 1.95
N PRO A 206 -0.66 14.30 2.37
CA PRO A 206 -0.54 14.72 3.75
C PRO A 206 -1.80 15.40 4.25
N ILE A 207 -2.39 14.88 5.34
CA ILE A 207 -3.42 15.59 6.07
C ILE A 207 -2.70 16.42 7.13
N LEU A 208 -2.45 17.69 6.81
CA LEU A 208 -1.91 18.64 7.77
C LEU A 208 -3.00 18.96 8.81
N GLN A 209 -2.95 18.30 9.96
CA GLN A 209 -3.70 18.78 11.11
C GLN A 209 -3.07 20.10 11.53
N LYS A 210 -3.88 21.18 11.53
CA LYS A 210 -3.46 22.58 11.67
C LYS A 210 -2.24 22.72 12.57
N TYR A 211 -1.07 22.90 11.94
CA TYR A 211 0.14 23.33 12.60
C TYR A 211 -0.16 24.64 13.33
N ILE A 212 0.15 24.70 14.62
CA ILE A 212 0.33 25.96 15.33
C ILE A 212 1.38 26.74 14.53
N GLU A 213 1.03 27.95 14.10
CA GLU A 213 1.88 28.82 13.29
C GLU A 213 3.29 28.94 13.91
N GLY A 214 4.32 28.46 13.19
CA GLY A 214 5.72 28.75 13.57
C GLY A 214 6.76 27.62 13.39
N SER A 215 6.39 26.40 13.03
CA SER A 215 7.37 25.33 12.77
C SER A 215 7.61 25.15 11.27
N GLU A 216 8.87 25.26 10.86
CA GLU A 216 9.36 25.23 9.48
C GLU A 216 9.63 23.79 8.98
N ASP A 217 9.03 22.75 9.57
CA ASP A 217 9.46 21.37 9.32
C ASP A 217 8.68 20.64 8.20
N THR A 218 8.90 21.10 6.96
CA THR A 218 8.47 20.34 5.76
C THR A 218 9.33 19.09 5.50
N THR A 219 10.44 18.94 6.22
CA THR A 219 11.37 17.81 6.11
C THR A 219 10.75 16.54 6.68
N ASP A 220 10.04 16.64 7.81
CA ASP A 220 9.45 15.50 8.51
C ASP A 220 8.39 14.76 7.68
N ILE A 221 7.51 15.49 6.98
CA ILE A 221 6.46 14.85 6.19
C ILE A 221 7.01 14.10 4.97
N ALA A 222 8.08 14.62 4.36
CA ALA A 222 8.72 13.94 3.23
C ALA A 222 9.44 12.67 3.69
N VAL A 223 10.09 12.69 4.85
CA VAL A 223 10.72 11.53 5.48
C VAL A 223 9.68 10.50 5.90
N PHE A 224 8.57 10.93 6.50
CA PHE A 224 7.45 10.07 6.87
C PHE A 224 6.88 9.38 5.63
N THR A 225 6.62 10.15 4.57
CA THR A 225 6.07 9.61 3.32
C THR A 225 7.01 8.62 2.64
N ASP A 226 8.31 8.91 2.60
CA ASP A 226 9.32 7.98 2.07
C ASP A 226 9.33 6.68 2.87
N SER A 227 9.27 6.77 4.21
CA SER A 227 9.20 5.60 5.10
C SER A 227 7.98 4.73 4.82
N VAL A 228 6.81 5.35 4.68
CA VAL A 228 5.55 4.65 4.38
C VAL A 228 5.62 3.93 3.03
N VAL A 229 6.18 4.57 2.00
CA VAL A 229 6.34 3.95 0.68
C VAL A 229 7.31 2.77 0.73
N ARG A 230 8.44 2.90 1.44
CA ARG A 230 9.40 1.81 1.63
C ARG A 230 8.80 0.63 2.39
N SER A 231 7.99 0.90 3.42
CA SER A 231 7.25 -0.13 4.16
C SER A 231 6.33 -0.93 3.26
N ALA A 232 5.53 -0.26 2.44
CA ALA A 232 4.66 -0.91 1.47
C ALA A 232 5.43 -1.74 0.42
N GLN A 233 6.68 -1.37 0.11
CA GLN A 233 7.54 -2.14 -0.80
C GLN A 233 8.14 -3.40 -0.16
N GLN A 234 8.46 -3.37 1.14
CA GLN A 234 8.91 -4.56 1.85
C GLN A 234 7.79 -5.63 1.94
N ASP A 235 6.55 -5.19 2.15
CA ASP A 235 5.38 -6.08 2.05
C ASP A 235 5.25 -6.71 0.65
N LYS A 236 5.67 -6.01 -0.43
CA LYS A 236 5.73 -6.59 -1.78
C LYS A 236 6.77 -7.72 -1.88
N LEU A 237 7.87 -7.64 -1.14
CA LEU A 237 8.90 -8.70 -1.09
C LEU A 237 8.42 -9.91 -0.29
N GLU A 238 7.64 -9.71 0.78
CA GLU A 238 6.97 -10.82 1.48
C GLU A 238 5.89 -11.48 0.61
N LEU A 239 5.19 -10.68 -0.21
CA LEU A 239 4.31 -11.18 -1.27
C LEU A 239 5.07 -11.77 -2.47
N ALA A 240 6.37 -11.51 -2.62
CA ALA A 240 7.21 -12.10 -3.68
C ALA A 240 7.58 -13.57 -3.39
N ILE A 241 7.23 -14.11 -2.22
CA ILE A 241 7.21 -15.57 -1.99
C ILE A 241 6.21 -16.26 -2.95
N PHE A 242 5.27 -15.51 -3.56
CA PHE A 242 4.46 -15.99 -4.68
C PHE A 242 5.24 -16.22 -5.98
N ASP A 243 6.36 -15.54 -6.19
CA ASP A 243 7.19 -15.69 -7.40
C ASP A 243 7.83 -17.09 -7.47
N ASP A 244 8.17 -17.68 -6.31
CA ASP A 244 8.63 -19.07 -6.22
C ASP A 244 7.52 -20.08 -6.56
N THR A 245 6.25 -19.77 -6.27
CA THR A 245 5.13 -20.66 -6.61
C THR A 245 4.77 -20.68 -8.10
N CYS A 246 5.16 -19.66 -8.87
CA CYS A 246 5.06 -19.73 -10.34
C CYS A 246 6.15 -20.61 -10.98
N SER A 247 7.20 -20.97 -10.24
CA SER A 247 8.29 -21.84 -10.72
C SER A 247 8.01 -23.34 -10.56
N ILE A 248 6.89 -23.71 -9.91
CA ILE A 248 6.50 -25.11 -9.61
C ILE A 248 5.20 -25.51 -10.34
N GLY A 249 4.79 -24.75 -11.37
CA GLY A 249 3.57 -24.99 -12.16
C GLY A 249 3.84 -25.57 -13.53
#